data_AF-A0A9X0TRA7-F1
#
_entry.id   AF-A0A9X0TRA7-F1
#
_cell.length_a   1.000
_cell.length_b   1.000
_cell.length_c   1.000
_cell.angle_alpha   90.00
_cell.angle_beta   90.00
_cell.angle_gamma   90.00
#
_symmetry.space_group_name_H-M   'P 1'
#
loop_
_entity.id
_entity.type
_entity.pdbx_description
1 polymer ?
#
loop_
_entity_poly.entity_id
_entity_poly.type
_entity_poly.pdbx_seq_one_letter_code
_entity_poly.pdbx_strand_id
1 'polypeptide(L)' 'MKNPAEYTTTPFHGMHVMQVDPGTVITDERTGMEATVEDDTFVTKGNVIFCTQKVFDALKEKIQ' A
#
# COMPACT_ATOMS: atom_id res chain seq x y z
N MET A 1 -5.79 6.64 -13.85
CA MET A 1 -5.17 6.61 -12.51
C MET A 1 -6.17 7.19 -11.53
N LYS A 2 -6.62 6.42 -10.54
CA LYS A 2 -7.54 6.92 -9.49
C LYS A 2 -6.80 7.90 -8.58
N ASN A 3 -7.51 8.91 -8.07
CA ASN A 3 -6.91 9.85 -7.14
C ASN A 3 -6.58 9.15 -5.81
N PRO A 4 -5.47 9.49 -5.14
CA PRO A 4 -5.10 8.93 -3.83
C PRO A 4 -6.21 9.01 -2.77
N ALA A 5 -7.11 9.99 -2.88
CA ALA A 5 -8.25 10.19 -1.98
C ALA A 5 -9.40 9.16 -2.18
N GLU A 6 -9.39 8.38 -3.26
CA GLU A 6 -10.41 7.36 -3.55
C GLU A 6 -10.08 6.01 -2.92
N TYR A 7 -8.88 5.84 -2.36
CA TYR A 7 -8.48 4.60 -1.74
C TYR A 7 -8.88 4.55 -0.27
N THR A 8 -9.52 3.46 0.11
CA THR A 8 -9.95 3.19 1.49
C THR A 8 -8.82 2.48 2.23
N THR A 9 -8.63 2.81 3.51
CA THR A 9 -7.61 2.15 4.34
C THR A 9 -8.23 1.18 5.35
N THR A 10 -7.58 0.04 5.59
CA THR A 10 -7.99 -0.96 6.59
C THR A 10 -6.91 -1.10 7.66
N PRO A 11 -7.22 -1.01 8.96
CA PRO A 11 -6.22 -1.17 10.00
C PRO A 11 -5.67 -2.62 10.07
N PHE A 12 -4.37 -2.79 10.29
CA PHE A 12 -3.63 -4.04 10.40
C PHE A 12 -2.44 -3.87 11.37
N HIS A 13 -2.45 -4.53 12.54
CA HIS A 13 -1.36 -4.44 13.54
C HIS A 13 -0.91 -3.01 13.90
N GLY A 14 -1.83 -2.05 13.95
CA GLY A 14 -1.53 -0.63 14.22
C GLY A 14 -1.07 0.18 13.00
N MET A 15 -1.00 -0.45 11.83
CA MET A 15 -0.79 0.19 10.53
C MET A 15 -2.11 0.29 9.76
N HIS A 16 -2.15 1.13 8.73
CA HIS A 16 -3.26 1.23 7.78
C HIS A 16 -2.84 0.61 6.45
N VAL A 17 -3.63 -0.30 5.90
CA VAL A 17 -3.36 -0.90 4.60
C VAL A 17 -4.21 -0.23 3.56
N MET A 18 -3.57 0.34 2.55
CA MET A 18 -4.18 0.97 1.38
C MET A 18 -3.93 0.09 0.17
N GLN A 19 -5.01 -0.34 -0.47
CA GLN A 19 -4.92 -1.05 -1.73
C GLN A 19 -4.71 -0.06 -2.88
N VAL A 20 -3.78 -0.35 -3.78
CA VAL A 20 -3.50 0.46 -4.97
C VAL A 20 -3.33 -0.42 -6.20
N ASP A 21 -3.41 0.20 -7.38
CA ASP A 21 -3.14 -0.50 -8.64
C ASP A 21 -1.63 -0.78 -8.79
N PRO A 22 -1.22 -1.89 -9.44
CA PRO A 22 0.17 -2.13 -9.80
C PRO A 22 0.76 -0.98 -10.61
N GLY A 23 2.01 -0.62 -10.36
CA GLY A 23 2.68 0.52 -10.99
C GLY A 23 2.36 1.87 -10.34
N THR A 24 1.58 1.89 -9.25
CA THR A 24 1.37 3.10 -8.46
C THR A 24 2.70 3.53 -7.82
N VAL A 25 3.10 4.77 -8.07
CA VAL A 25 4.31 5.37 -7.51
C VAL A 25 3.96 6.07 -6.20
N ILE A 26 4.69 5.71 -5.14
CA ILE A 26 4.61 6.33 -3.82
C ILE A 26 5.86 7.18 -3.62
N THR A 27 5.66 8.49 -3.54
CA THR A 27 6.73 9.45 -3.27
C THR A 27 6.80 9.75 -1.77
N ASP A 28 7.99 9.62 -1.19
CA ASP A 28 8.30 10.12 0.15
C ASP A 28 8.75 11.57 0.06
N GLU A 29 7.92 12.48 0.56
CA GLU A 29 8.18 13.92 0.53
C GLU A 29 9.34 14.35 1.43
N ARG A 30 9.72 13.55 2.44
CA ARG A 30 10.86 13.85 3.31
C ARG A 30 12.20 13.60 2.62
N THR A 31 12.27 12.57 1.79
CA THR A 31 13.52 12.08 1.20
C THR A 31 13.59 12.33 -0.31
N GLY A 32 12.46 12.61 -0.95
CA GLY A 32 12.32 12.68 -2.40
C GLY A 32 12.39 11.31 -3.08
N MET A 33 12.40 10.21 -2.32
CA MET A 33 12.48 8.87 -2.89
C MET A 33 11.13 8.42 -3.42
N GLU A 34 11.15 7.81 -4.59
CA GLU A 34 10.00 7.18 -5.21
C GLU A 34 10.13 5.67 -5.13
N ALA A 35 9.05 5.01 -4.76
CA ALA A 35 8.93 3.56 -4.76
C ALA A 35 7.67 3.15 -5.52
N THR A 36 7.82 2.23 -6.45
CA THR A 36 6.71 1.68 -7.23
C THR A 36 6.14 0.45 -6.52
N VAL A 37 4.82 0.40 -6.37
CA VAL A 37 4.12 -0.79 -5.88
C VAL A 37 4.00 -1.78 -7.03
N GLU A 38 4.82 -2.82 -6.99
CA GLU A 38 4.73 -3.96 -7.91
C GLU A 38 3.73 -5.00 -7.41
N ASP A 39 3.28 -5.88 -8.30
CA ASP A 39 2.17 -6.81 -8.04
C ASP A 39 2.41 -7.78 -6.86
N ASP A 40 3.68 -8.11 -6.60
CA ASP A 40 4.13 -9.02 -5.54
C ASP A 40 4.82 -8.31 -4.37
N THR A 41 4.77 -6.98 -4.34
CA THR A 41 5.48 -6.18 -3.33
C THR A 41 4.54 -5.23 -2.60
N PHE A 42 5.00 -4.71 -1.48
CA PHE A 42 4.35 -3.61 -0.78
C PHE A 42 5.36 -2.52 -0.47
N VAL A 43 4.87 -1.30 -0.39
CA VAL A 43 5.64 -0.11 -0.01
C VAL A 43 5.05 0.45 1.27
N THR A 44 5.89 0.95 2.17
CA THR A 44 5.43 1.59 3.42
C THR A 44 5.79 3.07 3.44
N LYS A 45 4.82 3.93 3.73
CA LYS A 45 5.04 5.36 4.01
C LYS A 45 4.37 5.72 5.33
N GLY A 46 5.20 6.00 6.34
CA GLY A 46 4.75 6.20 7.71
C GLY A 46 3.98 4.98 8.21
N ASN A 47 2.73 5.21 8.61
CA ASN A 47 1.86 4.20 9.22
C ASN A 47 1.04 3.44 8.15
N VAL A 48 1.26 3.71 6.87
CA VAL A 48 0.45 3.18 5.77
C VAL A 48 1.25 2.18 4.94
N ILE A 49 0.68 1.00 4.73
CA ILE A 49 1.15 -0.03 3.80
C ILE A 49 0.38 0.15 2.49
N PHE A 50 1.09 0.37 1.39
CA PHE A 50 0.56 0.42 0.03
C PHE A 50 0.85 -0.91 -0.65
N CYS A 51 -0.19 -1.60 -1.09
CA CYS A 51 -0.04 -2.93 -1.70
C CYS A 51 -1.14 -3.18 -2.72
N THR A 52 -0.94 -4.17 -3.59
CA THR A 52 -1.97 -4.62 -4.52
C THR A 52 -3.00 -5.48 -3.80
N GLN A 53 -4.15 -5.72 -4.46
CA GLN A 53 -5.18 -6.63 -3.97
C GLN A 53 -4.61 -8.02 -3.63
N LYS A 54 -3.69 -8.54 -4.46
CA LYS A 54 -3.04 -9.85 -4.27
C LYS A 54 -2.30 -9.94 -2.95
N VAL A 55 -1.46 -8.94 -2.64
CA VAL A 55 -0.71 -8.90 -1.38
C VAL A 55 -1.64 -8.69 -0.19
N PHE A 56 -2.69 -7.88 -0.35
CA PHE A 56 -3.69 -7.69 0.69
C PHE A 56 -4.42 -8.98 1.07
N ASP A 57 -4.83 -9.78 0.09
CA ASP A 57 -5.50 -11.05 0.33
C ASP A 57 -4.56 -12.05 1.02
N ALA A 58 -3.31 -12.13 0.58
CA ALA A 58 -2.28 -12.95 1.23
C ALA A 58 -2.00 -12.51 2.68
N LEU A 59 -2.06 -11.20 2.98
CA LEU A 59 -1.92 -10.67 4.34
C LEU A 59 -3.11 -11.04 5.22
N LYS A 60 -4.33 -11.02 4.67
CA LYS A 60 -5.55 -11.41 5.38
C LYS A 60 -5.54 -12.88 5.77
N GLU A 61 -5.15 -13.76 4.85
CA GLU A 61 -5.08 -15.21 5.11
C GLU A 61 -4.11 -15.58 6.24
N LYS A 62 -3.04 -14.80 6.42
CA LYS A 62 -2.02 -15.05 7.46
C LYS A 62 -2.42 -14.58 8.86
N ILE A 63 -3.44 -13.74 8.98
CA ILE A 63 -3.94 -13.25 10.27
C ILE A 63 -5.05 -14.13 10.83
N GLN A 64 -5.73 -14.92 9.99
CA GLN A 64 -6.84 -15.77 10.43
C GLN A 64 -6.40 -16.97 11.27
#